data_AF-W6UJY3-F1
#
_entry.id   AF-W6UJY3-F1
#
_cell.length_a   1.000
_cell.length_b   1.000
_cell.length_c   1.000
_cell.angle_alpha   90.00
_cell.angle_beta   90.00
_cell.angle_gamma   90.00
#
_symmetry.space_group_name_H-M   'P 1'
#
loop_
_entity.id
_entity.type
_entity.pdbx_description
1 polymer ?
#
loop_
_entity_poly.entity_id
_entity_poly.type
_entity_poly.pdbx_seq_one_letter_code
_entity_poly.pdbx_strand_id
1 'polypeptide(L)'
;MQSNSKTFNGDQWVRVEVLLLAASLIVHCVNGEEVLRYNRPQLDPIGGAAEGQLLKNGSISLQAESRPIDFRKVEIINLGNMPRTLQDYKKWFKN
;
A
#
# COMPACT_ATOMS: atom_id res chain seq x y z
N MET A 1 12.55 3.46 7.28
CA MET A 1 11.37 4.23 6.82
C MET A 1 10.53 4.58 8.03
N GLN A 2 9.87 5.74 8.03
CA GLN A 2 8.96 6.18 9.11
C GLN A 2 7.61 6.52 8.48
N SER A 3 6.52 6.14 9.16
CA SER A 3 5.14 6.49 8.80
C SER A 3 4.68 7.65 9.68
N ASN A 4 3.94 8.59 9.10
CA ASN A 4 3.39 9.75 9.82
C ASN A 4 1.93 9.55 10.25
N SER A 5 1.42 8.31 10.22
CA SER A 5 0.05 8.01 10.59
C SER A 5 -0.23 8.33 12.06
N LYS A 6 -1.45 8.79 12.34
CA LYS A 6 -2.02 8.77 13.70
C LYS A 6 -2.25 7.32 14.15
N THR A 7 -2.27 7.11 15.46
CA THR A 7 -2.69 5.85 16.07
C THR A 7 -4.20 5.87 16.27
N PHE A 8 -4.88 4.81 15.84
CA PHE A 8 -6.32 4.63 15.99
C PHE A 8 -6.56 3.51 17.00
N ASN A 9 -7.21 3.82 18.13
CA ASN A 9 -7.46 2.89 19.22
C ASN A 9 -8.94 2.49 19.29
N GLY A 10 -9.22 1.31 19.84
CA GLY A 10 -10.58 0.79 20.02
C GLY A 10 -11.24 0.29 18.73
N ASP A 11 -12.58 0.21 18.74
CA ASP A 11 -13.36 -0.53 17.73
C ASP A 11 -13.75 0.32 16.50
N GLN A 12 -12.91 1.27 16.13
CA GLN A 12 -13.18 2.18 15.02
C GLN A 12 -12.82 1.55 13.67
N TRP A 13 -13.65 1.80 12.66
CA TRP A 13 -13.31 1.45 11.29
C TRP A 13 -12.27 2.41 10.73
N VAL A 14 -11.14 1.85 10.31
CA VAL A 14 -10.07 2.58 9.62
C VAL A 14 -10.07 2.17 8.15
N ARG A 15 -10.08 3.15 7.25
CA ARG A 15 -9.92 2.89 5.82
C ARG A 15 -8.44 2.90 5.47
N VAL A 16 -7.96 1.83 4.86
CA VAL A 16 -6.62 1.71 4.32
C VAL A 16 -6.70 1.66 2.80
N GLU A 17 -5.81 2.41 2.17
CA GLU A 17 -5.79 2.65 0.74
C GLU A 17 -4.35 2.56 0.26
N VAL A 18 -4.08 1.77 -0.77
CA VAL A 18 -2.71 1.56 -1.27
C VAL A 18 -2.66 1.78 -2.78
N LEU A 19 -1.88 2.76 -3.22
CA LEU A 19 -1.53 2.95 -4.63
C LEU A 19 -0.29 2.14 -4.95
N LEU A 20 -0.42 1.20 -5.88
CA LEU A 20 0.67 0.35 -6.35
C LEU A 20 0.93 0.60 -7.83
N LEU A 21 2.08 1.21 -8.15
CA LEU A 21 2.57 1.37 -9.52
C LEU A 21 3.82 0.49 -9.73
N ALA A 22 3.66 -0.82 -9.53
CA ALA A 22 4.74 -1.81 -9.57
C ALA A 22 5.96 -1.33 -8.76
N ALA A 23 7.18 -1.53 -9.28
CA ALA A 23 8.40 -1.08 -8.62
C ALA A 23 8.60 0.45 -8.62
N SER A 24 7.75 1.24 -9.31
CA SER A 24 7.99 2.68 -9.50
C SER A 24 7.54 3.52 -8.32
N LEU A 25 6.38 3.21 -7.74
CA LEU A 25 5.82 3.99 -6.64
C LEU A 25 4.83 3.15 -5.85
N ILE A 26 4.97 3.23 -4.53
CA ILE A 26 3.99 2.73 -3.56
C ILE A 26 3.63 3.88 -2.61
N VAL A 27 2.33 4.10 -2.44
CA VAL A 27 1.80 5.08 -1.49
C VAL A 27 0.75 4.40 -0.63
N HIS A 28 0.87 4.55 0.69
CA HIS A 28 -0.11 4.11 1.67
C HIS A 28 -0.85 5.32 2.19
N CYS A 29 -2.17 5.21 2.25
CA CYS A 29 -3.07 6.20 2.81
C CYS A 29 -3.91 5.55 3.92
N VAL A 30 -4.18 6.33 4.97
CA VAL A 30 -5.07 5.96 6.06
C VAL A 30 -6.12 7.06 6.19
N ASN A 31 -7.40 6.70 6.07
CA ASN A 31 -8.53 7.64 6.04
C ASN A 31 -8.32 8.79 5.05
N GLY A 32 -7.79 8.49 3.85
CA GLY A 32 -7.53 9.48 2.80
C GLY A 32 -6.28 10.36 3.00
N GLU A 33 -5.55 10.23 4.12
CA GLU A 33 -4.29 10.93 4.38
C GLU A 33 -3.09 10.04 3.99
N GLU A 34 -2.15 10.57 3.23
CA GLU A 34 -0.90 9.86 2.88
C GLU A 34 -0.03 9.71 4.13
N VAL A 35 0.33 8.46 4.46
CA VAL A 35 1.12 8.15 5.67
C VAL A 35 2.50 7.58 5.35
N LEU A 36 2.67 6.95 4.19
CA LEU A 36 3.94 6.35 3.76
C LEU A 36 4.06 6.36 2.23
N ARG A 37 5.24 6.75 1.74
CA ARG A 37 5.60 6.74 0.31
C ARG A 37 6.99 6.18 0.10
N TYR A 38 7.15 5.30 -0.87
CA TYR A 38 8.45 4.78 -1.28
C TYR A 38 8.44 4.26 -2.71
N ASN A 39 9.62 3.93 -3.23
CA ASN A 39 9.83 3.35 -4.55
C ASN A 39 10.81 2.19 -4.46
N ARG A 40 10.96 1.44 -5.56
CA ARG A 40 11.93 0.35 -5.70
C ARG A 40 11.87 -0.70 -4.57
N PRO A 41 10.69 -1.27 -4.24
CA PRO A 41 10.64 -2.43 -3.33
C PRO A 41 11.50 -3.57 -3.88
N GLN A 42 12.24 -4.26 -3.02
CA GLN A 42 13.13 -5.37 -3.36
C GLN A 42 12.84 -6.59 -2.49
N LEU A 43 13.08 -7.78 -3.05
CA LEU A 43 13.23 -9.01 -2.27
C LEU A 43 14.52 -8.98 -1.46
N ASP A 44 14.71 -9.94 -0.55
CA ASP A 44 15.98 -10.07 0.15
C ASP A 44 17.12 -10.40 -0.83
N PRO A 45 18.33 -9.83 -0.65
CA PRO A 45 19.48 -10.18 -1.46
C PRO A 45 19.85 -11.66 -1.29
N ILE A 46 20.15 -12.33 -2.39
CA ILE A 46 20.53 -13.75 -2.41
C ILE A 46 22.01 -13.86 -2.74
N GLY A 47 22.74 -14.76 -2.06
CA GLY A 47 24.11 -15.12 -2.43
C GLY A 47 25.16 -14.02 -2.20
N GLY A 48 24.94 -13.13 -1.23
CA GLY A 48 25.88 -12.05 -0.90
C GLY A 48 25.79 -10.83 -1.83
N ALA A 49 24.74 -10.73 -2.65
CA ALA A 49 24.47 -9.53 -3.43
C ALA A 49 24.22 -8.31 -2.53
N ALA A 50 24.61 -7.13 -3.02
CA ALA A 50 24.40 -5.86 -2.31
C ALA A 50 22.94 -5.38 -2.34
N GLU A 51 22.21 -5.72 -3.41
CA GLU A 51 20.79 -5.39 -3.59
C GLU A 51 19.99 -6.65 -3.93
N GLY A 52 18.70 -6.62 -3.60
CA GLY A 52 17.75 -7.65 -3.96
C GLY A 52 17.03 -7.38 -5.27
N GLN A 53 16.29 -8.39 -5.75
CA GLN A 53 15.51 -8.26 -6.97
C GLN A 53 14.35 -7.28 -6.79
N LEU A 54 14.18 -6.33 -7.72
CA LEU A 54 13.03 -5.42 -7.72
C LEU A 54 11.70 -6.19 -7.81
N LEU A 55 10.80 -5.91 -6.88
CA LEU A 55 9.46 -6.48 -6.83
C LEU A 55 8.54 -5.73 -7.80
N LYS A 56 8.15 -6.41 -8.88
CA LYS A 56 7.30 -5.83 -9.95
C LYS A 56 5.86 -6.31 -9.91
N ASN A 57 5.60 -7.45 -9.30
CA ASN A 57 4.30 -8.11 -9.19
C ASN A 57 4.32 -9.08 -8.00
N GLY A 58 3.14 -9.58 -7.62
CA GLY A 58 2.99 -10.53 -6.52
C GLY A 58 1.54 -10.62 -6.06
N SER A 59 1.34 -11.25 -4.91
CA SER A 59 0.03 -11.36 -4.25
C SER A 59 -0.19 -10.22 -3.26
N ILE A 60 -1.45 -9.88 -3.04
CA ILE A 60 -1.89 -9.01 -1.94
C ILE A 60 -2.51 -9.90 -0.88
N SER A 61 -2.08 -9.75 0.37
CA SER A 61 -2.55 -10.53 1.50
C SER A 61 -3.05 -9.60 2.60
N LEU A 62 -4.15 -9.98 3.24
CA LEU A 62 -4.63 -9.37 4.49
C LEU A 62 -4.35 -10.36 5.61
N GLN A 63 -3.51 -9.98 6.57
CA GLN A 63 -3.08 -10.86 7.65
C GLN A 63 -3.62 -10.35 8.99
N ALA A 64 -4.23 -11.27 9.74
CA ALA A 64 -4.44 -11.11 11.18
C ALA A 64 -3.23 -11.73 11.89
N GLU A 65 -2.62 -11.01 12.82
CA GLU A 65 -1.52 -11.53 13.64
C GLU A 65 -2.06 -12.03 14.99
N SER A 66 -1.72 -11.34 16.09
CA SER A 66 -1.98 -11.79 17.47
C SER A 66 -3.31 -11.32 18.07
N ARG A 67 -4.09 -10.50 17.35
CA ARG A 67 -5.32 -9.88 17.86
C ARG A 67 -6.47 -10.04 16.88
N PRO A 68 -7.73 -10.13 17.36
CA PRO A 68 -8.89 -10.09 16.49
C PRO A 68 -8.88 -8.84 15.60
N ILE A 69 -9.23 -9.02 14.34
CA ILE A 69 -9.37 -7.95 13.34
C ILE A 69 -10.49 -8.32 12.38
N ASP A 70 -11.31 -7.32 12.04
CA ASP A 70 -12.38 -7.45 11.06
C ASP A 70 -12.04 -6.66 9.80
N PHE A 71 -12.27 -7.27 8.63
CA PHE A 71 -12.12 -6.62 7.33
C PHE A 71 -13.48 -6.54 6.64
N ARG A 72 -13.76 -5.41 5.99
CA ARG A 72 -14.95 -5.24 5.13
C ARG A 72 -14.63 -4.34 3.95
N LYS A 73 -15.42 -4.46 2.87
CA LYS A 73 -15.28 -3.67 1.64
C LYS A 73 -13.86 -3.73 1.08
N VAL A 74 -13.37 -4.94 0.86
CA VAL A 74 -12.06 -5.18 0.23
C VAL A 74 -12.25 -5.12 -1.28
N GLU A 75 -11.68 -4.10 -1.90
CA GLU A 75 -11.86 -3.80 -3.32
C GLU A 75 -10.49 -3.62 -4.00
N ILE A 76 -10.40 -3.98 -5.28
CA ILE A 76 -9.20 -3.81 -6.08
C ILE A 76 -9.55 -3.15 -7.41
N ILE A 77 -8.76 -2.15 -7.80
CA ILE A 77 -8.91 -1.45 -9.08
C ILE A 77 -7.65 -1.72 -9.91
N ASN A 78 -7.82 -2.36 -11.05
CA ASN A 78 -6.71 -2.57 -12.00
C ASN A 78 -6.45 -1.28 -12.79
N LEU A 79 -5.23 -0.75 -12.68
CA LEU A 79 -4.83 0.52 -13.28
C LEU A 79 -4.32 0.41 -14.73
N GLY A 80 -4.27 -0.80 -15.31
CA GLY A 80 -3.60 -1.08 -16.58
C GLY A 80 -4.07 -0.24 -17.79
N ASN A 81 -5.37 0.04 -17.87
CA ASN A 81 -5.98 0.72 -19.03
C ASN A 81 -6.26 2.22 -18.82
N MET A 82 -5.78 2.83 -17.74
CA MET A 82 -6.12 4.22 -17.39
C MET A 82 -5.03 5.21 -17.82
N PRO A 83 -5.38 6.39 -18.38
CA PRO A 83 -4.45 7.51 -18.56
C PRO A 83 -3.95 7.99 -17.18
N ARG A 84 -2.66 8.31 -17.08
CA ARG A 84 -1.93 8.28 -15.80
C ARG A 84 -1.44 9.65 -15.33
N THR A 85 -2.05 10.19 -14.28
CA THR A 85 -1.40 11.13 -13.36
C THR A 85 -1.66 10.74 -11.91
N LEU A 86 -0.75 11.12 -10.99
CA LEU A 86 -0.95 10.94 -9.54
C LEU A 86 -2.24 11.62 -9.03
N GLN A 87 -2.65 12.70 -9.70
CA GLN A 87 -3.86 13.44 -9.41
C GLN A 87 -5.13 12.61 -9.66
N ASP A 88 -5.11 11.73 -10.67
CA ASP A 88 -6.25 10.87 -11.02
C ASP A 88 -6.49 9.81 -9.94
N TYR A 89 -5.44 9.29 -9.32
CA TYR A 89 -5.55 8.31 -8.24
C TYR A 89 -6.07 8.92 -6.93
N LYS A 90 -5.72 10.18 -6.64
CA LYS A 90 -6.18 10.88 -5.43
C LYS A 90 -7.71 11.02 -5.35
N LYS A 91 -8.42 10.98 -6.48
CA LYS A 91 -9.90 11.02 -6.51
C LYS A 91 -10.53 9.76 -5.94
N TRP A 92 -9.85 8.62 -6.04
CA TRP A 92 -10.34 7.35 -5.50
C TRP A 92 -10.18 7.26 -3.99
N PHE A 93 -9.24 8.04 -3.42
CA PHE A 93 -8.93 8.00 -1.98
C PHE A 93 -9.78 8.94 -1.12
N LYS A 94 -10.67 9.73 -1.72
CA LYS A 94 -11.42 10.80 -1.04
C LYS A 94 -12.95 10.62 -1.03
N ASN A 95 -13.45 9.47 -1.48
CA ASN A 95 -14.89 9.17 -1.57
C ASN A 95 -15.34 8.20 -0.49
#